data_AF-A0A4D4MZA6-F1
#
_entry.id   AF-A0A4D4MZA6-F1
#
_cell.length_a   1.000
_cell.length_b   1.000
_cell.length_c   1.000
_cell.angle_alpha   90.00
_cell.angle_beta   90.00
_cell.angle_gamma   90.00
#
_symmetry.space_group_name_H-M   'P 1'
#
loop_
_entity.id
_entity.type
_entity.pdbx_description
1 polymer ?
#
loop_
_entity_poly.entity_id
_entity_poly.type
_entity_poly.pdbx_seq_one_letter_code
_entity_poly.pdbx_strand_id
1 'polypeptide(L)'
;MNPRTRRLLTWSVAAAVVLSGGAWTAEPYVQDWAVARDVCDGAVSRDTVDQLIPEDTHLKESRGRQIEQLGTYTCVLTAKQGDHARDWDLLAMSAYTRRDDQDLAFFDSFPEYGSATHTVLPGGLPGFVDRFRDVVLQVPCPDLGKDAEGRARRLVSRVSFAEDALVGAGGTAYRAAVSFTNTASKRLGCGADPLTLTRTAAAAALADPGRSDDPRGWFSPTRRRRPVPGLPEPACPTGWTGGCPGKAARRHRSRPATWTCRRRRG
;
A
#
# COMPACT_ATOMS: atom_id res chain seq x y z
N MET A 1 -57.48 -24.44 32.67
CA MET A 1 -56.32 -23.58 32.32
C MET A 1 -56.81 -22.14 32.23
N ASN A 2 -56.27 -21.24 33.04
CA ASN A 2 -56.81 -19.87 33.23
C ASN A 2 -56.58 -19.01 31.97
N PRO A 3 -57.55 -18.26 31.43
CA PRO A 3 -57.38 -17.45 30.21
C PRO A 3 -56.20 -16.46 30.27
N ARG A 4 -55.80 -16.01 31.47
CA ARG A 4 -54.64 -15.14 31.68
C ARG A 4 -53.31 -15.85 31.41
N THR A 5 -53.15 -17.11 31.82
CA THR A 5 -51.91 -17.86 31.56
C THR A 5 -51.75 -18.19 30.08
N ARG A 6 -52.86 -18.44 29.36
CA ARG A 6 -52.82 -18.69 27.91
C ARG A 6 -52.37 -17.44 27.14
N ARG A 7 -52.89 -16.25 27.48
CA ARG A 7 -52.43 -14.98 26.88
C ARG A 7 -50.94 -14.76 27.13
N LEU A 8 -50.48 -14.82 28.38
CA LEU A 8 -49.07 -14.59 28.71
C LEU A 8 -48.14 -15.50 27.90
N LEU A 9 -48.49 -16.79 27.78
CA LEU A 9 -47.72 -17.75 26.99
C LEU A 9 -47.67 -17.39 25.50
N THR A 10 -48.79 -16.93 24.91
CA THR A 10 -48.81 -16.46 23.52
C THR A 10 -47.92 -15.23 23.31
N TRP A 11 -47.95 -14.26 24.23
CA TRP A 11 -47.09 -13.06 24.16
C TRP A 11 -45.61 -13.41 24.31
N SER A 12 -45.26 -14.33 25.22
CA SER A 12 -43.88 -14.79 25.38
C SER A 12 -43.37 -15.54 24.15
N VAL A 13 -44.18 -16.41 23.55
CA VAL A 13 -43.81 -17.11 22.31
C VAL A 13 -43.67 -16.13 21.14
N ALA A 14 -44.60 -15.18 21.00
CA ALA A 14 -44.51 -14.16 19.96
C ALA A 14 -43.26 -13.28 20.12
N ALA A 15 -42.95 -12.85 21.35
CA ALA A 15 -41.74 -12.10 21.65
C ALA A 15 -40.47 -12.92 21.35
N ALA A 16 -40.45 -14.20 21.71
CA ALA A 16 -39.33 -15.09 21.41
C ALA A 16 -39.13 -15.22 19.89
N VAL A 17 -40.19 -15.45 19.11
CA VAL A 17 -40.10 -15.56 17.64
C VAL A 17 -39.60 -14.27 17.01
N VAL A 18 -40.07 -13.11 17.46
CA VAL A 18 -39.61 -11.80 16.96
C VAL A 18 -38.15 -11.55 17.32
N LEU A 19 -37.74 -11.87 18.54
CA LEU A 19 -36.35 -11.73 18.98
C LEU A 19 -35.43 -12.70 18.24
N SER A 20 -35.84 -13.95 18.02
CA SER A 20 -35.08 -14.92 17.24
C SER A 20 -34.98 -14.53 15.76
N GLY A 21 -36.06 -14.04 15.15
CA GLY A 21 -36.05 -13.56 13.77
C GLY A 21 -35.19 -12.30 13.59
N GLY A 22 -35.28 -11.35 14.52
CA GLY A 22 -34.45 -10.14 14.51
C GLY A 22 -32.98 -10.42 14.77
N ALA A 23 -32.67 -11.40 15.63
CA ALA A 23 -31.28 -11.79 15.91
C ALA A 23 -30.56 -12.33 14.67
N TRP A 24 -31.25 -13.11 13.82
CA TRP A 24 -30.66 -13.66 12.61
C TRP A 24 -30.29 -12.57 11.58
N THR A 25 -31.09 -11.50 11.48
CA THR A 25 -30.78 -10.36 10.61
C THR A 25 -29.69 -9.43 11.16
N ALA A 26 -29.47 -9.42 12.47
CA ALA A 26 -28.52 -8.53 13.13
C ALA A 26 -27.10 -9.14 13.24
N GLU A 27 -26.96 -10.45 13.10
CA GLU A 27 -25.70 -11.18 13.24
C GLU A 27 -24.53 -10.60 12.41
N PRO A 28 -24.66 -10.32 11.10
CA PRO A 28 -23.55 -9.77 10.32
C PRO A 28 -23.14 -8.37 10.81
N TYR A 29 -24.09 -7.53 11.21
CA TYR A 29 -23.80 -6.18 11.72
C TYR A 29 -23.09 -6.19 13.08
N VAL A 30 -23.44 -7.14 13.95
CA VAL A 30 -22.76 -7.30 15.25
C VAL A 30 -21.34 -7.81 15.03
N GLN A 31 -21.15 -8.74 14.09
CA GLN A 31 -19.83 -9.24 13.71
C GLN A 31 -18.98 -8.13 13.10
N ASP A 32 -19.49 -7.38 12.14
CA ASP A 32 -18.81 -6.24 11.52
C ASP A 32 -18.32 -5.25 12.56
N TRP A 33 -19.20 -4.89 13.49
CA TRP A 33 -18.87 -3.96 14.56
C TRP A 33 -17.83 -4.51 15.53
N ALA A 34 -17.89 -5.81 15.86
CA ALA A 34 -16.92 -6.45 16.73
C ALA A 34 -15.53 -6.49 16.07
N VAL A 35 -15.45 -6.82 14.78
CA VAL A 35 -14.20 -6.86 14.02
C VAL A 35 -13.66 -5.44 13.81
N ALA A 36 -14.50 -4.49 13.39
CA ALA A 36 -14.11 -3.11 13.08
C ALA A 36 -13.52 -2.35 14.28
N ARG A 37 -13.88 -2.75 15.50
CA ARG A 37 -13.41 -2.09 16.74
C ARG A 37 -11.94 -2.29 17.04
N ASP A 38 -11.39 -3.44 16.64
CA ASP A 38 -10.02 -3.83 17.01
C ASP A 38 -9.25 -4.38 15.81
N VAL A 39 -9.50 -3.81 14.63
CA VAL A 39 -8.80 -4.19 13.40
C VAL A 39 -7.31 -3.98 13.59
N CYS A 40 -6.57 -5.09 13.52
CA CYS A 40 -5.12 -5.10 13.65
C CYS A 40 -4.65 -4.43 14.95
N ASP A 41 -5.34 -4.73 16.04
CA ASP A 41 -5.07 -4.21 17.39
C ASP A 41 -5.17 -2.68 17.43
N GLY A 42 -6.22 -2.16 16.79
CA GLY A 42 -6.49 -0.72 16.66
C GLY A 42 -5.58 0.02 15.69
N ALA A 43 -4.76 -0.69 14.89
CA ALA A 43 -3.90 -0.07 13.90
C ALA A 43 -4.67 0.62 12.75
N VAL A 44 -5.92 0.20 12.50
CA VAL A 44 -6.77 0.83 11.48
C VAL A 44 -8.06 1.30 12.15
N SER A 45 -8.35 2.60 12.04
CA SER A 45 -9.56 3.15 12.62
C SER A 45 -10.80 2.64 11.88
N ARG A 46 -11.91 2.49 12.61
CA ARG A 46 -13.20 2.13 12.02
C ARG A 46 -13.57 3.03 10.83
N ASP A 47 -13.45 4.35 10.98
CA ASP A 47 -13.74 5.29 9.89
C ASP A 47 -12.88 5.06 8.63
N THR A 48 -11.66 4.55 8.81
CA THR A 48 -10.78 4.20 7.69
C THR A 48 -11.23 2.88 7.05
N VAL A 49 -11.62 1.90 7.86
CA VAL A 49 -12.18 0.62 7.40
C VAL A 49 -13.48 0.84 6.62
N ASP A 50 -14.40 1.64 7.15
CA ASP A 50 -15.68 1.98 6.51
C ASP A 50 -15.49 2.69 5.17
N GLN A 51 -14.37 3.42 4.99
CA GLN A 51 -14.01 4.06 3.72
C GLN A 51 -13.30 3.14 2.73
N LEU A 52 -12.86 1.96 3.14
CA LEU A 52 -12.20 0.96 2.30
C LEU A 52 -13.17 -0.11 1.81
N ILE A 53 -14.19 -0.43 2.61
CA ILE A 53 -15.13 -1.51 2.34
C ILE A 53 -16.04 -1.14 1.15
N PRO A 54 -16.12 -1.99 0.09
CA PRO A 54 -17.09 -1.84 -0.98
C PRO A 54 -18.54 -1.96 -0.49
N GLU A 55 -19.50 -1.46 -1.25
CA GLU A 55 -20.93 -1.67 -0.93
C GLU A 55 -21.25 -3.18 -0.81
N ASP A 56 -22.22 -3.52 0.05
CA ASP A 56 -22.70 -4.89 0.31
C ASP A 56 -21.62 -5.89 0.75
N THR A 57 -20.57 -5.41 1.42
CA THR A 57 -19.46 -6.21 1.92
C THR A 57 -19.42 -6.21 3.45
N HIS A 58 -19.25 -7.39 4.04
CA HIS A 58 -19.18 -7.60 5.49
C HIS A 58 -17.77 -8.04 5.91
N LEU A 59 -17.31 -7.54 7.05
CA LEU A 59 -16.07 -7.96 7.66
C LEU A 59 -16.24 -9.33 8.30
N LYS A 60 -15.35 -10.24 7.97
CA LYS A 60 -15.36 -11.58 8.53
C LYS A 60 -14.50 -11.67 9.78
N GLU A 61 -13.25 -11.26 9.64
CA GLU A 61 -12.25 -11.43 10.69
C GLU A 61 -11.06 -10.50 10.48
N SER A 62 -10.38 -10.18 11.59
CA SER A 62 -9.07 -9.56 11.59
C SER A 62 -8.12 -10.48 12.36
N ARG A 63 -6.98 -10.83 11.75
CA ARG A 63 -5.97 -11.69 12.35
C ARG A 63 -4.63 -10.96 12.42
N GLY A 64 -4.26 -10.53 13.62
CA GLY A 64 -2.91 -10.06 13.94
C GLY A 64 -2.01 -11.22 14.37
N ARG A 65 -0.76 -11.23 13.90
CA ARG A 65 0.28 -12.14 14.38
C ARG A 65 1.58 -11.37 14.57
N GLN A 66 2.12 -11.45 15.78
CA GLN A 66 3.43 -10.92 16.11
C GLN A 66 4.37 -12.09 16.40
N ILE A 67 5.57 -12.04 15.83
CA ILE A 67 6.65 -12.97 16.15
C ILE A 67 7.85 -12.13 16.56
N GLU A 68 8.00 -11.89 17.87
CA GLU A 68 9.01 -11.00 18.44
C GLU A 68 10.43 -11.41 18.05
N GLN A 69 10.72 -12.72 18.06
CA GLN A 69 12.04 -13.25 17.70
C GLN A 69 12.42 -12.99 16.23
N LEU A 70 11.41 -12.79 15.37
CA LEU A 70 11.60 -12.45 13.96
C LEU A 70 11.42 -10.95 13.70
N GLY A 71 11.08 -10.15 14.72
CA GLY A 71 10.81 -8.73 14.53
C GLY A 71 9.70 -8.48 13.51
N THR A 72 8.73 -9.39 13.45
CA THR A 72 7.66 -9.39 12.45
C THR A 72 6.31 -9.12 13.10
N TYR A 73 5.53 -8.24 12.48
CA TYR A 73 4.13 -8.03 12.82
C TYR A 73 3.30 -8.05 11.53
N THR A 74 2.36 -8.98 11.42
CA THR A 74 1.43 -9.08 10.29
C THR A 74 0.01 -8.92 10.76
N CYS A 75 -0.83 -8.30 9.95
CA CYS A 75 -2.26 -8.33 10.13
C CYS A 75 -2.98 -8.49 8.80
N VAL A 76 -4.01 -9.34 8.79
CA VAL A 76 -4.90 -9.52 7.65
C VAL A 76 -6.33 -9.23 8.10
N LEU A 77 -7.03 -8.38 7.35
CA LEU A 77 -8.47 -8.14 7.47
C LEU A 77 -9.15 -8.80 6.29
N THR A 78 -10.03 -9.75 6.57
CA THR A 78 -10.74 -10.53 5.57
C THR A 78 -12.20 -10.09 5.52
N ALA A 79 -12.74 -9.96 4.31
CA ALA A 79 -14.10 -9.55 4.04
C ALA A 79 -14.83 -10.60 3.19
N LYS A 80 -16.16 -10.50 3.14
CA LYS A 80 -17.06 -11.35 2.37
C LYS A 80 -18.12 -10.49 1.70
N GLN A 81 -18.36 -10.71 0.40
CA GLN A 81 -19.35 -9.97 -0.38
C GLN A 81 -20.62 -10.81 -0.60
N GLY A 82 -21.70 -10.50 0.10
CA GLY A 82 -22.92 -11.31 0.07
C GLY A 82 -22.75 -12.75 0.58
N ASP A 83 -23.85 -13.51 0.62
CA ASP A 83 -23.87 -14.81 1.33
C ASP A 83 -23.13 -15.96 0.64
N HIS A 84 -22.90 -15.85 -0.67
CA HIS A 84 -22.29 -16.92 -1.49
C HIS A 84 -20.89 -16.60 -2.04
N ALA A 85 -20.32 -15.43 -1.75
CA ALA A 85 -18.95 -15.14 -2.19
C ALA A 85 -17.90 -15.86 -1.33
N ARG A 86 -16.72 -16.03 -1.94
CA ARG A 86 -15.51 -16.45 -1.25
C ARG A 86 -15.02 -15.30 -0.38
N ASP A 87 -14.41 -15.66 0.75
CA ASP A 87 -13.68 -14.70 1.56
C ASP A 87 -12.47 -14.18 0.77
N TRP A 88 -12.12 -12.92 0.98
CA TRP A 88 -10.94 -12.30 0.38
C TRP A 88 -10.30 -11.31 1.36
N ASP A 89 -8.99 -11.09 1.18
CA ASP A 89 -8.22 -10.20 2.05
C ASP A 89 -8.42 -8.76 1.60
N LEU A 90 -9.23 -8.02 2.34
CA LEU A 90 -9.49 -6.60 2.11
C LEU A 90 -8.24 -5.75 2.34
N LEU A 91 -7.49 -6.11 3.36
CA LEU A 91 -6.28 -5.42 3.78
C LEU A 91 -5.28 -6.45 4.29
N ALA A 92 -4.09 -6.46 3.71
CA ALA A 92 -2.97 -7.27 4.17
C ALA A 92 -1.80 -6.36 4.53
N MET A 93 -1.38 -6.42 5.79
CA MET A 93 -0.35 -5.53 6.34
C MET A 93 0.75 -6.35 6.98
N SER A 94 1.98 -5.93 6.76
CA SER A 94 3.16 -6.59 7.31
C SER A 94 4.21 -5.56 7.68
N ALA A 95 4.89 -5.78 8.78
CA ALA A 95 5.98 -4.94 9.25
C ALA A 95 7.15 -5.80 9.73
N TYR A 96 8.36 -5.36 9.38
CA TYR A 96 9.59 -6.12 9.55
C TYR A 96 10.70 -5.22 10.09
N THR A 97 11.40 -5.66 11.14
CA THR A 97 12.61 -4.99 11.66
C THR A 97 13.91 -5.72 11.36
N ARG A 98 13.83 -7.00 10.95
CA ARG A 98 14.97 -7.78 10.51
C ARG A 98 15.30 -7.52 9.05
N ARG A 99 16.59 -7.47 8.76
CA ARG A 99 17.12 -7.20 7.41
C ARG A 99 16.65 -8.24 6.40
N ASP A 100 16.75 -9.53 6.71
CA ASP A 100 16.42 -10.61 5.76
C ASP A 100 14.98 -10.48 5.26
N ASP A 101 14.04 -10.21 6.17
CA ASP A 101 12.63 -10.03 5.83
C ASP A 101 12.37 -8.74 5.06
N GLN A 102 13.13 -7.67 5.36
CA GLN A 102 13.10 -6.43 4.58
C GLN A 102 13.61 -6.66 3.17
N ASP A 103 14.74 -7.35 3.01
CA ASP A 103 15.35 -7.64 1.73
C ASP A 103 14.37 -8.48 0.89
N LEU A 104 13.70 -9.49 1.48
CA LEU A 104 12.63 -10.26 0.82
C LEU A 104 11.45 -9.37 0.37
N ALA A 105 10.95 -8.50 1.25
CA ALA A 105 9.87 -7.57 0.89
C ALA A 105 10.30 -6.60 -0.22
N PHE A 106 11.57 -6.19 -0.24
CA PHE A 106 12.14 -5.34 -1.29
C PHE A 106 12.34 -6.09 -2.60
N PHE A 107 12.71 -7.37 -2.58
CA PHE A 107 12.84 -8.18 -3.80
C PHE A 107 11.51 -8.30 -4.56
N ASP A 108 10.38 -8.37 -3.85
CA ASP A 108 9.05 -8.34 -4.46
C ASP A 108 8.77 -7.00 -5.18
N SER A 109 9.17 -5.89 -4.56
CA SER A 109 9.02 -4.54 -5.13
C SER A 109 9.99 -4.31 -6.30
N PHE A 110 11.24 -4.75 -6.16
CA PHE A 110 12.36 -4.50 -7.08
C PHE A 110 12.94 -5.82 -7.61
N PRO A 111 12.21 -6.53 -8.50
CA PRO A 111 12.72 -7.76 -9.10
C PRO A 111 13.97 -7.50 -9.95
N GLU A 112 14.89 -8.46 -9.98
CA GLU A 112 16.17 -8.37 -10.72
C GLU A 112 15.98 -8.19 -12.24
N TYR A 113 14.83 -8.60 -12.77
CA TYR A 113 14.52 -8.59 -14.20
C TYR A 113 13.47 -7.54 -14.55
N GLY A 114 13.85 -6.27 -14.54
CA GLY A 114 13.07 -5.19 -15.13
C GLY A 114 13.05 -3.89 -14.35
N SER A 115 12.44 -2.84 -14.93
CA SER A 115 12.13 -1.61 -14.22
C SER A 115 10.76 -1.76 -13.57
N ALA A 116 10.72 -2.00 -12.26
CA ALA A 116 9.47 -1.94 -11.53
C ALA A 116 9.02 -0.47 -11.41
N THR A 117 7.76 -0.19 -11.72
CA THR A 117 7.21 1.17 -11.68
C THR A 117 6.82 1.51 -10.25
N HIS A 118 7.36 2.60 -9.71
CA HIS A 118 7.16 3.02 -8.33
C HIS A 118 6.86 4.51 -8.29
N THR A 119 6.06 4.94 -7.32
CA THR A 119 5.76 6.35 -7.10
C THR A 119 6.13 6.73 -5.67
N VAL A 120 6.84 7.85 -5.50
CA VAL A 120 7.16 8.37 -4.16
C VAL A 120 5.88 8.76 -3.43
N LEU A 121 5.86 8.54 -2.11
CA LEU A 121 4.67 8.90 -1.33
C LEU A 121 4.44 10.41 -1.30
N PRO A 122 3.18 10.86 -1.33
CA PRO A 122 2.86 12.27 -1.27
C PRO A 122 3.27 12.89 0.07
N GLY A 123 3.62 14.18 0.02
CA GLY A 123 3.84 14.95 1.25
C GLY A 123 5.08 14.55 2.06
N GLY A 124 6.05 13.89 1.45
CA GLY A 124 7.35 13.59 2.07
C GLY A 124 7.36 12.41 3.04
N LEU A 125 6.31 11.57 3.03
CA LEU A 125 6.32 10.32 3.78
C LEU A 125 7.49 9.43 3.32
N PRO A 126 8.20 8.76 4.24
CA PRO A 126 9.42 8.03 3.91
C PRO A 126 9.06 6.67 3.31
N GLY A 127 8.92 6.60 1.99
CA GLY A 127 8.51 5.38 1.31
C GLY A 127 8.05 5.58 -0.14
N PHE A 128 7.39 4.57 -0.68
CA PHE A 128 6.87 4.55 -2.04
C PHE A 128 5.59 3.71 -2.14
N VAL A 129 4.88 3.88 -3.25
CA VAL A 129 3.86 2.95 -3.73
C VAL A 129 4.50 2.11 -4.83
N ASP A 130 4.40 0.79 -4.71
CA ASP A 130 4.98 -0.15 -5.66
C ASP A 130 4.04 -0.45 -6.85
N ARG A 131 4.47 -1.34 -7.75
CA ARG A 131 3.68 -1.76 -8.93
C ARG A 131 2.40 -2.51 -8.59
N PHE A 132 2.31 -3.09 -7.39
CA PHE A 132 1.13 -3.80 -6.88
C PHE A 132 0.18 -2.86 -6.12
N ARG A 133 0.51 -1.56 -6.08
CA ARG A 133 -0.21 -0.52 -5.34
C ARG A 133 -0.07 -0.67 -3.82
N ASP A 134 0.96 -1.39 -3.38
CA ASP A 134 1.25 -1.52 -1.96
C ASP A 134 1.94 -0.25 -1.47
N VAL A 135 1.49 0.25 -0.33
CA VAL A 135 2.14 1.37 0.35
C VAL A 135 3.28 0.81 1.20
N VAL A 136 4.51 1.11 0.81
CA VAL A 136 5.72 0.71 1.53
C VAL A 136 6.29 1.92 2.26
N LEU A 137 6.29 1.87 3.60
CA LEU A 137 6.88 2.88 4.47
C LEU A 137 8.14 2.32 5.15
N GLN A 138 9.20 3.13 5.20
CA GLN A 138 10.47 2.77 5.82
C GLN A 138 10.92 3.86 6.78
N VAL A 139 11.07 3.51 8.06
CA VAL A 139 11.50 4.45 9.11
C VAL A 139 12.70 3.91 9.89
N PRO A 140 13.56 4.76 10.45
CA PRO A 140 14.65 4.30 11.32
C PRO A 140 14.10 3.74 12.64
N CYS A 141 14.76 2.70 13.19
CA CYS A 141 14.46 2.15 14.52
C CYS A 141 15.62 2.43 15.49
N PRO A 142 15.63 3.58 16.18
CA PRO A 142 16.72 3.92 17.09
C PRO A 142 16.85 2.96 18.28
N ASP A 143 15.75 2.48 18.84
CA ASP A 143 15.75 1.65 20.07
C ASP A 143 16.29 0.24 19.82
N LEU A 144 16.22 -0.26 18.58
CA LEU A 144 16.77 -1.56 18.20
C LEU A 144 18.28 -1.50 17.87
N GLY A 145 18.88 -0.31 17.89
CA GLY A 145 20.30 -0.11 17.65
C GLY A 145 20.75 -0.49 16.24
N LYS A 146 21.79 -1.33 16.16
CA LYS A 146 22.43 -1.71 14.90
C LYS A 146 22.16 -3.16 14.52
N ASP A 147 22.20 -3.47 13.23
CA ASP A 147 22.23 -4.84 12.73
C ASP A 147 23.62 -5.47 12.88
N ALA A 148 23.75 -6.75 12.49
CA ALA A 148 25.01 -7.49 12.58
C ALA A 148 26.14 -6.86 11.73
N GLU A 149 25.79 -6.05 10.72
CA GLU A 149 26.72 -5.32 9.86
C GLU A 149 27.00 -3.89 10.35
N GLY A 150 26.51 -3.53 11.55
CA GLY A 150 26.76 -2.23 12.17
C GLY A 150 25.93 -1.07 11.61
N ARG A 151 24.90 -1.34 10.81
CA ARG A 151 24.00 -0.33 10.21
C ARG A 151 22.81 -0.12 11.12
N ALA A 152 22.26 1.10 11.12
CA ALA A 152 21.06 1.39 11.92
C ALA A 152 19.89 0.52 11.44
N ARG A 153 19.21 -0.13 12.38
CA ARG A 153 18.01 -0.91 12.07
C ARG A 153 16.89 0.00 11.59
N ARG A 154 16.00 -0.56 10.79
CA ARG A 154 14.85 0.13 10.21
C ARG A 154 13.61 -0.70 10.43
N LEU A 155 12.45 -0.08 10.34
CA LEU A 155 11.16 -0.72 10.21
C LEU A 155 10.70 -0.52 8.78
N VAL A 156 10.43 -1.61 8.07
CA VAL A 156 9.72 -1.57 6.79
C VAL A 156 8.32 -2.08 7.07
N SER A 157 7.33 -1.32 6.63
CA SER A 157 5.93 -1.75 6.63
C SER A 157 5.39 -1.71 5.22
N ARG A 158 4.60 -2.71 4.89
CA ARG A 158 3.92 -2.89 3.61
C ARG A 158 2.45 -3.04 3.89
N VAL A 159 1.64 -2.26 3.19
CA VAL A 159 0.18 -2.29 3.29
C VAL A 159 -0.39 -2.49 1.90
N SER A 160 -1.05 -3.62 1.73
CA SER A 160 -1.64 -4.09 0.49
C SER A 160 -3.15 -4.01 0.62
N PHE A 161 -3.80 -3.50 -0.42
CA PHE A 161 -5.25 -3.37 -0.49
C PHE A 161 -5.74 -4.26 -1.61
N ALA A 162 -6.94 -4.85 -1.46
CA ALA A 162 -7.53 -5.52 -2.61
C ALA A 162 -7.86 -4.53 -3.74
N GLU A 163 -8.01 -5.07 -4.95
CA GLU A 163 -8.27 -4.28 -6.15
C GLU A 163 -9.59 -3.48 -6.08
N ASP A 164 -10.59 -4.03 -5.42
CA ASP A 164 -11.93 -3.47 -5.24
C ASP A 164 -12.07 -2.57 -4.00
N ALA A 165 -11.06 -2.52 -3.13
CA ALA A 165 -11.07 -1.63 -1.98
C ALA A 165 -11.18 -0.17 -2.43
N LEU A 166 -11.98 0.63 -1.71
CA LEU A 166 -12.29 2.03 -2.04
C LEU A 166 -11.14 3.00 -1.67
N VAL A 167 -9.93 2.71 -2.14
CA VAL A 167 -8.68 3.44 -1.87
C VAL A 167 -8.56 4.79 -2.58
N GLY A 168 -9.49 5.11 -3.49
CA GLY A 168 -9.46 6.32 -4.32
C GLY A 168 -9.87 7.61 -3.61
N ALA A 169 -10.51 7.53 -2.43
CA ALA A 169 -11.00 8.68 -1.70
C ALA A 169 -10.03 9.14 -0.59
N GLY A 170 -9.70 10.44 -0.56
CA GLY A 170 -9.31 11.17 0.65
C GLY A 170 -8.18 10.57 1.51
N GLY A 171 -7.09 10.11 0.89
CA GLY A 171 -5.90 9.64 1.61
C GLY A 171 -6.11 8.44 2.53
N THR A 172 -7.22 7.70 2.38
CA THR A 172 -7.60 6.57 3.25
C THR A 172 -6.51 5.50 3.29
N ALA A 173 -5.94 5.14 2.13
CA ALA A 173 -4.84 4.20 2.05
C ALA A 173 -3.60 4.66 2.84
N TYR A 174 -3.25 5.96 2.72
CA TYR A 174 -2.12 6.52 3.46
C TYR A 174 -2.40 6.64 4.97
N ARG A 175 -3.65 6.88 5.38
CA ARG A 175 -4.11 6.81 6.79
C ARG A 175 -3.92 5.43 7.38
N ALA A 176 -4.38 4.39 6.68
CA ALA A 176 -4.18 3.01 7.11
C ALA A 176 -2.68 2.70 7.24
N ALA A 177 -1.88 3.04 6.22
CA ALA A 177 -0.44 2.74 6.22
C ALA A 177 0.34 3.47 7.33
N VAL A 178 0.10 4.77 7.53
CA VAL A 178 0.75 5.55 8.59
C VAL A 178 0.35 5.04 9.97
N SER A 179 -0.96 4.79 10.17
CA SER A 179 -1.46 4.28 11.45
C SER A 179 -0.90 2.89 11.76
N PHE A 180 -0.88 2.00 10.77
CA PHE A 180 -0.25 0.68 10.90
C PHE A 180 1.24 0.76 11.22
N THR A 181 1.99 1.62 10.53
CA THR A 181 3.43 1.81 10.78
C THR A 181 3.69 2.27 12.21
N ASN A 182 2.87 3.20 12.71
CA ASN A 182 2.99 3.72 14.07
C ASN A 182 2.67 2.64 15.12
N THR A 183 1.64 1.82 14.89
CA THR A 183 1.31 0.68 15.77
C THR A 183 2.40 -0.38 15.72
N ALA A 184 2.89 -0.74 14.54
CA ALA A 184 3.98 -1.69 14.36
C ALA A 184 5.27 -1.23 15.05
N SER A 185 5.61 0.07 14.94
CA SER A 185 6.76 0.66 15.63
C SER A 185 6.68 0.47 17.15
N LYS A 186 5.51 0.73 17.74
CA LYS A 186 5.29 0.53 19.18
C LYS A 186 5.40 -0.94 19.57
N ARG A 187 4.74 -1.84 18.83
CA ARG A 187 4.71 -3.28 19.17
C ARG A 187 6.06 -3.96 19.02
N LEU A 188 6.83 -3.57 18.01
CA LEU A 188 8.15 -4.12 17.74
C LEU A 188 9.27 -3.40 18.51
N GLY A 189 8.95 -2.43 19.36
CA GLY A 189 9.93 -1.66 20.14
C GLY A 189 10.93 -0.91 19.26
N CYS A 190 10.49 -0.42 18.10
CA CYS A 190 11.36 0.22 17.11
C CYS A 190 11.86 1.60 17.59
N GLY A 191 11.03 2.33 18.34
CA GLY A 191 11.36 3.69 18.80
C GLY A 191 11.28 4.76 17.70
N ALA A 192 10.68 4.45 16.55
CA ALA A 192 10.56 5.43 15.46
C ALA A 192 9.63 6.58 15.86
N ASP A 193 10.00 7.80 15.48
CA ASP A 193 9.14 8.97 15.60
C ASP A 193 7.80 8.71 14.89
N PRO A 194 6.64 8.99 15.52
CA PRO A 194 5.34 8.77 14.91
C PRO A 194 5.21 9.54 13.59
N LEU A 195 4.85 8.80 12.53
CA LEU A 195 4.53 9.39 11.25
C LEU A 195 3.23 10.18 11.34
N THR A 196 3.20 11.34 10.69
CA THR A 196 2.02 12.19 10.57
C THR A 196 1.66 12.39 9.11
N LEU A 197 0.36 12.41 8.82
CA LEU A 197 -0.12 12.70 7.49
C LEU A 197 -0.17 14.20 7.26
N THR A 198 0.56 14.62 6.24
CA THR A 198 0.46 15.99 5.75
C THR A 198 -0.87 16.20 5.03
N ARG A 199 -1.29 17.47 4.89
CA ARG A 199 -2.50 17.83 4.12
C ARG A 199 -2.46 17.27 2.69
N THR A 200 -1.28 17.27 2.06
CA THR A 200 -1.08 16.74 0.71
C THR A 200 -1.35 15.24 0.65
N ALA A 201 -0.81 14.46 1.60
CA ALA A 201 -1.05 13.02 1.64
C ALA A 201 -2.50 12.68 2.03
N ALA A 202 -3.10 13.45 2.93
CA ALA A 202 -4.49 13.26 3.36
C ALA A 202 -5.52 13.52 2.25
N ALA A 203 -5.17 14.31 1.22
CA ALA A 203 -6.05 14.56 0.08
C ALA A 203 -5.75 13.69 -1.15
N ALA A 204 -4.63 12.96 -1.16
CA ALA A 204 -4.19 12.20 -2.32
C ALA A 204 -4.95 10.88 -2.45
N ALA A 205 -5.30 10.50 -3.67
CA ALA A 205 -5.69 9.13 -3.99
C ALA A 205 -4.45 8.21 -3.93
N LEU A 206 -4.68 6.91 -3.73
CA LEU A 206 -3.62 5.92 -3.85
C LEU A 206 -3.05 5.94 -5.27
N ALA A 207 -1.73 6.08 -5.41
CA ALA A 207 -1.08 6.03 -6.70
C ALA A 207 -1.24 4.64 -7.35
N ASP A 208 -1.27 4.61 -8.68
CA ASP A 208 -1.25 3.35 -9.45
C ASP A 208 -0.09 3.39 -10.46
N PRO A 209 1.12 2.97 -10.02
CA PRO A 209 2.29 2.99 -10.90
C PRO A 209 2.21 1.97 -12.04
N GLY A 210 1.35 0.94 -11.94
CA GLY A 210 1.13 -0.06 -12.97
C GLY A 210 0.21 0.42 -14.08
N ARG A 211 -0.74 1.30 -13.75
CA ARG A 211 -1.71 1.91 -14.66
C ARG A 211 -1.24 3.29 -15.10
N SER A 212 -0.28 3.33 -16.01
CA SER A 212 0.07 4.57 -16.71
C SER A 212 -1.01 4.97 -17.71
N ASP A 213 -1.64 6.12 -17.50
CA ASP A 213 -2.44 6.84 -18.52
C ASP A 213 -1.58 7.79 -19.39
N ASP A 214 -0.24 7.78 -19.25
CA ASP A 214 0.65 8.64 -20.03
C ASP A 214 1.86 7.86 -20.63
N PRO A 215 1.87 7.58 -21.95
CA PRO A 215 3.00 6.94 -22.61
C PRO A 215 4.26 7.84 -22.69
N ARG A 216 4.26 9.05 -22.12
CA ARG A 216 5.38 10.00 -22.15
C ARG A 216 5.90 10.46 -20.79
N GLY A 217 5.47 9.83 -19.69
CA GLY A 217 5.92 10.21 -18.33
C GLY A 217 7.41 9.97 -18.02
N TRP A 218 8.17 9.29 -18.90
CA TRP A 218 9.54 8.85 -18.58
C TRP A 218 10.65 9.86 -18.86
N PHE A 219 10.33 11.06 -19.34
CA PHE A 219 11.30 12.15 -19.42
C PHE A 219 10.62 13.50 -19.13
N SER A 220 10.90 14.07 -17.96
CA SER A 220 10.84 15.53 -17.78
C SER A 220 12.24 16.12 -17.92
N PRO A 221 12.72 16.51 -19.13
CA PRO A 221 13.90 17.35 -19.27
C PRO A 221 13.44 18.81 -19.36
N THR A 222 12.81 19.32 -18.30
CA THR A 222 12.47 20.76 -18.23
C THR A 222 12.88 21.38 -16.90
N ARG A 223 14.15 21.16 -16.53
CA ARG A 223 14.99 22.31 -16.20
C ARG A 223 15.91 22.56 -17.38
N ARG A 224 15.55 23.53 -18.22
CA ARG A 224 16.50 24.18 -19.14
C ARG A 224 17.70 24.59 -18.29
N ARG A 225 18.81 23.85 -18.40
CA ARG A 225 20.11 24.34 -17.93
C ARG A 225 20.35 25.63 -18.72
N ARG A 226 20.26 26.79 -18.07
CA ARG A 226 20.92 27.98 -18.59
C ARG A 226 22.40 27.61 -18.69
N PRO A 227 23.05 27.80 -19.86
CA PRO A 227 24.49 27.64 -19.93
C PRO A 227 25.13 28.61 -18.93
N VAL A 228 25.96 28.09 -18.03
CA VAL A 228 26.85 28.91 -17.20
C VAL A 228 27.95 29.41 -18.13
N PRO A 229 28.15 30.74 -18.29
CA PRO A 229 29.26 31.25 -19.09
C PRO A 229 30.59 30.79 -18.48
N GLY A 230 31.45 30.13 -19.25
CA GLY A 230 32.83 29.81 -18.84
C GLY A 230 33.14 28.35 -18.50
N LEU A 231 32.21 27.40 -18.65
CA LEU A 231 32.53 25.96 -18.55
C LEU A 231 32.84 25.38 -19.94
N PRO A 232 34.00 24.75 -20.16
CA PRO A 232 34.30 24.07 -21.42
C PRO A 232 33.35 22.88 -21.62
N GLU A 233 32.80 22.74 -22.83
CA GLU A 233 31.99 21.58 -23.21
C GLU A 233 32.80 20.28 -23.09
N PRO A 234 32.19 19.16 -22.67
CA PRO A 234 32.87 17.87 -22.68
C PRO A 234 33.17 17.48 -24.13
N ALA A 235 34.46 17.47 -24.49
CA ALA A 235 34.94 17.00 -25.77
C ALA A 235 34.58 15.51 -25.95
N CYS A 236 34.06 15.18 -27.14
CA CYS A 236 33.86 13.79 -27.54
C CYS A 236 35.22 13.07 -27.64
N PRO A 237 35.37 11.83 -27.15
CA PRO A 237 36.57 11.05 -27.38
C PRO A 237 36.74 10.78 -28.88
N THR A 238 37.95 11.04 -29.40
CA THR A 238 38.34 10.85 -30.79
C THR A 238 38.28 9.37 -31.17
N GLY A 239 37.58 9.04 -32.27
CA GLY A 239 37.51 7.68 -32.83
C GLY A 239 36.13 7.23 -33.33
N TRP A 240 35.06 8.01 -33.12
CA TRP A 240 33.70 7.65 -33.50
C TRP A 240 33.20 8.48 -34.68
N THR A 241 33.14 7.89 -35.88
CA THR A 241 32.41 8.46 -37.03
C THR A 241 31.02 7.86 -37.10
N GLY A 242 30.17 8.22 -36.14
CA GLY A 242 28.75 7.89 -36.11
C GLY A 242 28.04 8.97 -35.30
N GLY A 243 27.15 9.71 -35.95
CA GLY A 243 26.64 11.00 -35.44
C GLY A 243 26.07 10.93 -34.02
N CYS A 244 26.44 11.91 -33.19
CA CYS A 244 25.86 12.12 -31.87
C CYS A 244 24.34 12.33 -31.97
N PRO A 245 23.52 11.73 -31.08
CA PRO A 245 22.09 11.96 -31.03
C PRO A 245 21.85 13.33 -30.37
N GLY A 246 21.96 14.40 -31.15
CA GLY A 246 21.82 15.77 -30.62
C GLY A 246 21.37 16.83 -31.63
N LYS A 247 21.18 16.50 -32.91
CA LYS A 247 20.59 17.43 -33.88
C LYS A 247 19.30 16.87 -34.44
N ALA A 248 18.19 17.33 -33.87
CA ALA A 248 16.87 17.20 -34.47
C ALA A 248 16.84 17.93 -35.83
N ALA A 249 17.10 17.19 -36.91
CA ALA A 249 16.83 17.67 -38.25
C ALA A 249 15.32 17.50 -38.52
N ARG A 250 14.59 18.62 -38.55
CA ARG A 250 13.25 18.68 -39.15
C ARG A 250 13.33 18.16 -40.58
N ARG A 251 12.67 17.05 -40.89
CA ARG A 251 12.12 16.78 -42.22
C ARG A 251 10.97 15.79 -42.13
N HIS A 252 9.90 16.14 -42.84
CA HIS A 252 8.66 15.42 -43.01
C HIS A 252 8.84 14.00 -43.61
N ARG A 253 7.84 13.15 -43.32
CA ARG A 253 7.38 11.95 -44.03
C ARG A 253 8.11 10.62 -43.80
N SER A 254 7.41 9.76 -43.03
CA SER A 254 7.09 8.35 -43.33
C SER A 254 8.21 7.40 -43.74
N ARG A 255 8.79 6.71 -42.74
CA ARG A 255 9.01 5.24 -42.64
C ARG A 255 10.02 4.95 -41.51
N PRO A 256 9.84 3.92 -40.66
CA PRO A 256 10.83 3.58 -39.64
C PRO A 256 12.01 2.84 -40.27
N ALA A 257 13.22 3.39 -40.15
CA ALA A 257 14.45 2.71 -40.52
C ALA A 257 14.96 1.90 -39.32
N THR A 258 14.94 0.57 -39.46
CA THR A 258 15.66 -0.37 -38.59
C THR A 258 17.16 -0.26 -38.85
N TRP A 259 17.95 -0.01 -37.80
CA TRP A 259 19.42 -0.01 -37.88
C TRP A 259 19.98 -1.10 -36.97
N THR A 260 20.70 -2.04 -37.55
CA THR A 260 21.50 -3.06 -36.86
C THR A 260 22.96 -2.59 -36.77
N CYS A 261 23.51 -2.58 -35.56
CA CYS A 261 24.91 -2.22 -35.32
C CYS A 261 25.82 -3.44 -35.51
N ARG A 262 26.83 -3.33 -36.40
CA ARG A 262 27.89 -4.33 -36.57
C ARG A 262 29.22 -3.74 -36.09
N ARG A 263 29.88 -4.42 -35.15
CA ARG A 263 31.24 -4.07 -34.68
C ARG A 263 32.27 -4.35 -35.77
N ARG A 264 33.12 -3.38 -36.11
CA ARG A 264 34.36 -3.62 -36.87
C ARG A 264 35.41 -4.17 -35.89
N ARG A 265 35.96 -5.35 -36.18
CA ARG A 265 37.23 -5.80 -35.60
C ARG A 265 38.36 -5.19 -36.42
N GLY A 266 39.38 -4.71 -35.71
CA GLY A 266 40.62 -4.12 -36.20
C GLY A 266 41.34 -3.63 -34.98
#